data_AF-C8N7D3-F1
#
_entry.id   AF-C8N7D3-F1
#
_cell.length_a   1.000
_cell.length_b   1.000
_cell.length_c   1.000
_cell.angle_alpha   90.00
_cell.angle_beta   90.00
_cell.angle_gamma   90.00
#
_symmetry.space_group_name_H-M   'P 1'
#
loop_
_entity.id
_entity.type
_entity.pdbx_description
1 polymer ?
#
loop_
_entity_poly.entity_id
_entity_poly.type
_entity_poly.pdbx_seq_one_letter_code
_entity_poly.pdbx_strand_id
1 'polypeptide(L)'
;MYCGTKWAVKAIMEALRMESAQAGSNIRTATIYPAAVQSELVNHITDENASAGYRQLYDAYEIPAARVAEVVAFALAQPDDTNISEFTIGPTTQPW
;
A
#
# COMPACT_ATOMS: atom_id res chain seq x y z
N MET A 1 12.48 10.54 -5.58
CA MET A 1 11.09 11.01 -5.40
C MET A 1 10.21 9.79 -5.16
N TYR A 2 9.75 9.54 -3.92
CA TYR A 2 8.96 8.35 -3.58
C TYR A 2 7.47 8.53 -3.92
N CYS A 3 6.87 9.65 -3.52
CA CYS A 3 5.45 9.95 -3.74
C CYS A 3 5.01 9.85 -5.21
N GLY A 4 5.80 10.40 -6.14
CA GLY A 4 5.49 10.33 -7.57
C GLY A 4 5.39 8.89 -8.09
N THR A 5 6.29 8.00 -7.64
CA THR A 5 6.22 6.58 -8.02
C THR A 5 4.98 5.89 -7.47
N LYS A 6 4.52 6.24 -6.26
CA LYS A 6 3.32 5.65 -5.66
C LYS A 6 2.02 6.15 -6.29
N TRP A 7 1.98 7.42 -6.71
CA TRP A 7 0.88 7.94 -7.54
C TRP A 7 0.84 7.28 -8.92
N ALA A 8 1.99 7.03 -9.54
CA ALA A 8 2.05 6.29 -10.80
C ALA A 8 1.51 4.86 -10.67
N VAL A 9 1.86 4.14 -9.60
CA VAL A 9 1.30 2.80 -9.32
C VAL A 9 -0.23 2.84 -9.25
N LYS A 10 -0.81 3.79 -8.52
CA LYS A 10 -2.27 3.95 -8.45
C LYS A 10 -2.90 4.11 -9.83
N ALA A 11 -2.37 5.02 -10.65
CA ALA A 11 -2.89 5.27 -11.99
C ALA A 11 -2.78 4.04 -12.90
N ILE A 12 -1.64 3.33 -12.85
CA ILE A 12 -1.40 2.11 -13.63
C ILE A 12 -2.37 1.00 -13.23
N MET A 13 -2.57 0.78 -11.93
CA MET A 13 -3.43 -0.30 -11.43
C MET A 13 -4.90 -0.05 -11.75
N GLU A 14 -5.35 1.22 -11.75
CA GLU A 14 -6.71 1.59 -12.14
C GLU A 14 -6.94 1.43 -13.65
N ALA A 15 -5.97 1.81 -14.48
CA ALA A 15 -6.02 1.56 -15.92
C ALA A 15 -6.11 0.06 -16.21
N LEU A 16 -5.25 -0.75 -15.60
CA LEU A 16 -5.24 -2.21 -15.76
C LEU A 16 -6.57 -2.85 -15.36
N ARG A 17 -7.20 -2.37 -14.28
CA ARG A 17 -8.53 -2.82 -13.85
C ARG A 17 -9.57 -2.59 -14.94
N MET A 18 -9.60 -1.39 -15.52
CA MET A 18 -10.56 -1.02 -16.56
C MET A 18 -10.33 -1.81 -17.84
N GLU A 19 -9.07 -1.91 -18.29
CA GLU A 19 -8.70 -2.67 -19.49
C GLU A 19 -9.03 -4.15 -19.35
N SER A 20 -8.80 -4.73 -18.17
CA SER A 20 -9.13 -6.14 -17.92
C SER A 20 -10.62 -6.43 -18.03
N ALA A 21 -11.47 -5.55 -17.48
CA ALA A 21 -12.91 -5.65 -17.59
C ALA A 21 -13.40 -5.45 -19.04
N GLN A 22 -12.85 -4.46 -19.76
CA GLN A 22 -13.19 -4.21 -21.16
C GLN A 22 -12.78 -5.37 -22.08
N ALA A 23 -11.66 -6.04 -21.78
CA ALA A 23 -11.19 -7.20 -22.52
C ALA A 23 -11.93 -8.51 -22.16
N GLY A 24 -12.82 -8.51 -21.16
CA GLY A 24 -13.51 -9.71 -20.68
C GLY A 24 -12.59 -10.75 -20.00
N SER A 25 -11.37 -10.34 -19.63
CA SER A 25 -10.37 -11.22 -19.00
C SER A 25 -10.61 -11.43 -17.51
N ASN A 26 -11.38 -10.54 -16.87
CA ASN A 26 -11.77 -10.61 -15.45
C ASN A 26 -10.58 -10.76 -14.48
N ILE A 27 -9.42 -10.19 -14.83
CA ILE A 27 -8.26 -10.09 -13.95
C ILE A 27 -8.56 -9.05 -12.87
N ARG A 28 -8.41 -9.48 -11.62
CA ARG A 28 -8.60 -8.63 -10.44
C ARG A 28 -7.31 -7.86 -10.13
N THR A 29 -7.47 -6.60 -9.75
CA THR A 29 -6.38 -5.73 -9.29
C THR A 29 -6.68 -5.20 -7.90
N ALA A 30 -5.65 -5.14 -7.06
CA ALA A 30 -5.72 -4.59 -5.71
C ALA A 30 -4.46 -3.77 -5.42
N THR A 31 -4.64 -2.54 -4.97
CA THR A 31 -3.55 -1.66 -4.53
C THR A 31 -3.66 -1.42 -3.03
N ILE A 32 -2.60 -1.71 -2.29
CA ILE A 32 -2.55 -1.53 -0.84
C ILE A 32 -1.65 -0.32 -0.53
N TYR A 33 -2.20 0.63 0.22
CA TYR A 33 -1.55 1.86 0.67
C TYR A 33 -1.30 1.80 2.19
N PRO A 34 -0.20 1.16 2.62
CA PRO A 34 0.19 1.14 4.02
C PRO A 34 0.80 2.48 4.44
N ALA A 35 0.47 2.91 5.66
CA ALA A 35 1.14 3.99 6.38
C ALA A 35 2.40 3.44 7.11
N ALA A 36 2.66 3.85 8.36
CA ALA A 36 3.82 3.36 9.11
C ALA A 36 3.71 1.85 9.39
N VAL A 37 4.59 1.05 8.76
CA VAL A 37 4.65 -0.42 8.92
C VAL A 37 6.09 -0.84 9.18
N GLN A 38 6.26 -1.67 10.20
CA GLN A 38 7.57 -2.20 10.59
C GLN A 38 8.25 -2.92 9.42
N SER A 39 9.34 -2.34 8.93
CA SER A 39 10.10 -2.82 7.76
C SER A 39 11.47 -2.17 7.69
N GLU A 40 12.30 -2.65 6.76
CA GLU A 40 13.63 -2.12 6.49
C GLU A 40 13.61 -0.81 5.68
N LEU A 41 12.43 -0.31 5.27
CA LEU A 41 12.29 0.82 4.34
C LEU A 41 13.05 2.07 4.79
N VAL A 42 12.93 2.43 6.08
CA VAL A 42 13.58 3.61 6.65
C VAL A 42 15.11 3.53 6.68
N ASN A 43 15.68 2.33 6.56
CA ASN A 43 17.14 2.12 6.51
C ASN A 43 17.76 2.52 5.18
N HIS A 44 16.94 2.70 4.13
CA HIS A 44 17.41 3.07 2.79
C HIS A 44 17.34 4.58 2.51
N ILE A 45 16.90 5.39 3.48
CA ILE A 45 16.84 6.85 3.35
C ILE A 45 18.26 7.42 3.50
N THR A 46 18.79 8.02 2.42
CA THR A 46 20.16 8.55 2.37
C THR A 46 20.32 9.94 2.99
N ASP A 47 19.24 10.72 3.06
CA ASP A 47 19.23 12.02 3.73
C ASP A 47 19.08 11.80 5.25
N GLU A 48 20.09 12.17 6.02
CA GLU A 48 20.17 11.89 7.46
C GLU A 48 19.07 12.60 8.26
N ASN A 49 18.73 13.84 7.89
CA ASN A 49 17.69 14.62 8.58
C ASN A 49 16.31 14.01 8.32
N ALA A 50 16.02 13.66 7.07
CA ALA A 50 14.79 12.96 6.71
C ALA A 50 14.73 11.59 7.39
N SER A 51 15.82 10.82 7.38
CA SER A 51 15.90 9.50 8.01
C SER A 51 15.59 9.57 9.51
N ALA A 52 16.16 10.54 10.23
CA ALA A 52 15.88 10.73 11.66
C ALA A 52 14.40 11.01 11.94
N GLY A 53 13.77 11.91 11.16
CA GLY A 53 12.34 12.21 11.30
C GLY A 53 11.44 11.03 10.98
N TYR A 54 11.75 10.27 9.93
CA TYR A 54 10.99 9.06 9.58
C TYR A 54 11.16 7.94 10.59
N ARG A 55 12.36 7.74 11.15
CA ARG A 55 12.56 6.76 12.24
C ARG A 55 11.72 7.08 13.45
N GLN A 56 11.72 8.33 13.91
CA GLN A 56 10.87 8.76 15.03
C GLN A 56 9.38 8.54 14.75
N LEU A 57 8.93 8.82 13.52
CA LEU A 57 7.55 8.57 13.10
C LEU A 57 7.21 7.06 13.13
N TYR A 58 8.10 6.22 12.61
CA TYR A 58 7.88 4.77 12.61
C TYR A 58 7.93 4.21 14.03
N ASP A 59 8.93 4.56 14.85
CA ASP A 59 9.03 4.14 16.25
C ASP A 59 7.77 4.52 17.07
N ALA A 60 7.14 5.65 16.75
CA ALA A 60 5.95 6.13 17.45
C ALA A 60 4.65 5.43 17.04
N TYR A 61 4.54 4.99 15.78
CA TYR A 61 3.25 4.60 15.21
C TYR A 61 3.23 3.23 14.55
N GLU A 62 4.36 2.64 14.18
CA GLU A 62 4.39 1.48 13.28
C GLU A 62 3.53 0.32 13.76
N ILE A 63 2.83 -0.30 12.81
CA ILE A 63 2.12 -1.55 13.03
C ILE A 63 2.94 -2.72 12.45
N PRO A 64 2.74 -3.95 12.96
CA PRO A 64 3.40 -5.13 12.41
C PRO A 64 3.05 -5.36 10.94
N ALA A 65 4.02 -5.82 10.14
CA ALA A 65 3.81 -6.19 8.73
C ALA A 65 2.70 -7.22 8.51
N ALA A 66 2.40 -8.05 9.52
CA ALA A 66 1.27 -8.98 9.50
C ALA A 66 -0.08 -8.30 9.21
N ARG A 67 -0.28 -7.04 9.61
CA ARG A 67 -1.51 -6.29 9.30
C ARG A 67 -1.68 -6.07 7.79
N VAL A 68 -0.59 -5.82 7.08
CA VAL A 68 -0.61 -5.70 5.60
C VAL A 68 -0.94 -7.05 4.97
N ALA A 69 -0.37 -8.13 5.49
CA ALA A 69 -0.62 -9.48 5.00
C ALA A 69 -2.09 -9.91 5.18
N GLU A 70 -2.70 -9.59 6.33
CA GLU A 70 -4.12 -9.84 6.60
C GLU A 70 -5.03 -9.14 5.55
N VAL A 71 -4.69 -7.90 5.16
CA VAL A 71 -5.45 -7.13 4.16
C VAL A 71 -5.26 -7.69 2.75
N VAL A 72 -4.04 -8.12 2.39
CA VAL A 72 -3.79 -8.83 1.13
C VAL A 72 -4.61 -10.12 1.07
N ALA A 73 -4.64 -10.90 2.15
CA ALA A 73 -5.44 -12.12 2.23
C ALA A 73 -6.95 -11.82 2.09
N PHE A 74 -7.45 -10.74 2.70
CA PHE A 74 -8.83 -10.30 2.55
C PHE A 74 -9.19 -9.97 1.09
N ALA A 75 -8.31 -9.26 0.38
CA ALA A 75 -8.53 -8.91 -1.02
C ALA A 75 -8.58 -10.16 -1.91
N LEU A 76 -7.72 -11.14 -1.66
CA LEU A 76 -7.65 -12.40 -2.41
C LEU A 76 -8.83 -13.34 -2.11
N ALA A 77 -9.38 -13.30 -0.89
CA ALA A 77 -10.47 -14.17 -0.46
C ALA A 77 -11.83 -13.85 -1.11
N GLN A 78 -11.94 -12.73 -1.83
CA GLN A 78 -13.18 -12.39 -2.51
C GLN A 78 -13.47 -13.36 -3.66
N PRO A 79 -14.76 -13.58 -4.01
CA PRO A 79 -15.12 -14.36 -5.19
C PRO A 79 -14.54 -13.79 -6.49
N ASP A 80 -14.46 -14.60 -7.54
CA ASP A 80 -13.85 -14.20 -8.81
C ASP A 80 -14.61 -13.08 -9.55
N ASP A 81 -15.90 -12.90 -9.26
CA ASP A 81 -16.72 -11.80 -9.78
C ASP A 81 -16.58 -10.48 -8.99
N THR A 82 -15.73 -10.46 -7.96
CA THR A 82 -15.61 -9.35 -7.02
C THR A 82 -14.18 -8.83 -6.96
N ASN A 83 -14.01 -7.55 -7.34
CA ASN A 83 -12.74 -6.84 -7.28
C ASN A 83 -12.71 -5.85 -6.11
N ILE A 84 -11.68 -5.92 -5.26
CA ILE A 84 -11.40 -4.85 -4.29
C ILE A 84 -10.17 -4.05 -4.76
N SER A 85 -10.41 -2.86 -5.28
CA SER A 85 -9.39 -2.09 -5.99
C SER A 85 -8.35 -1.44 -5.08
N GLU A 86 -8.77 -0.90 -3.93
CA GLU A 86 -7.92 -0.05 -3.10
C GLU A 86 -8.15 -0.28 -1.61
N PHE A 87 -7.05 -0.37 -0.84
CA PHE A 87 -7.06 -0.35 0.62
C PHE A 87 -6.07 0.66 1.14
N THR A 88 -6.52 1.59 1.97
CA THR A 88 -5.63 2.41 2.80
C THR A 88 -5.61 1.85 4.20
N ILE A 89 -4.42 1.52 4.71
CA ILE A 89 -4.26 0.85 5.99
C ILE A 89 -3.15 1.53 6.78
N GLY A 90 -3.36 1.67 8.08
CA GLY A 90 -2.39 2.34 8.93
C GLY A 90 -2.73 2.26 10.40
N PRO A 91 -1.80 2.70 11.25
CA PRO A 91 -2.03 2.82 12.68
C PRO A 91 -3.14 3.83 12.97
N THR A 92 -4.04 3.52 13.88
CA THR A 92 -5.13 4.43 14.28
C THR A 92 -4.64 5.65 15.07
N THR A 93 -3.41 5.59 15.58
CA THR A 93 -2.77 6.65 16.36
C THR A 93 -1.96 7.62 15.50
N GLN A 94 -1.63 7.24 14.26
CA GLN A 94 -0.92 8.11 13.34
C GLN A 94 -1.90 9.17 12.79
N PRO A 95 -1.55 10.47 12.81
CA PRO A 95 -2.33 11.50 12.11
C PRO A 95 -1.91 11.55 10.63
N TRP A 96 -2.67 10.86 9.77
CA TRP A 96 -2.45 10.81 8.31
C TRP A 96 -3.58 11.46 7.52
#